data_AF-A0A8T8SG14-F1
#
_entry.id   AF-A0A8T8SG14-F1
#
_cell.length_a   1.000
_cell.length_b   1.000
_cell.length_c   1.000
_cell.angle_alpha   90.00
_cell.angle_beta   90.00
_cell.angle_gamma   90.00
#
_symmetry.space_group_name_H-M   'P 1'
#
loop_
_entity.id
_entity.type
_entity.pdbx_description
1 polymer ?
#
loop_
_entity_poly.entity_id
_entity_poly.type
_entity_poly.pdbx_seq_one_letter_code
_entity_poly.pdbx_strand_id
1 'polypeptide(L)'
;QAKQENVSGVLLPAFEAQTQASGGAAEFALTGLSRGGQQIQKAREIYTKALQTLIELASLQTAFVILDEVIRMTNRRVNAIEHVIIPRLENTISYIVSELDEADREEFFRLKKVQGKKKRTAEEAERERTAAREAAEDQAANEEDQEEGQEEGRTEAEIDTTPAIGGGAGEGSDLLSGGKDEDVIF
;
A
#
# COMPACT_ATOMS: atom_id res chain seq x y z
N GLN A 1 -8.48 -5.86 -54.37
CA GLN A 1 -7.65 -6.57 -53.37
C GLN A 1 -8.15 -6.25 -51.98
N ALA A 2 -7.95 -7.17 -51.01
CA ALA A 2 -8.14 -6.87 -49.60
C ALA A 2 -6.82 -6.35 -49.01
N LYS A 3 -6.93 -5.27 -48.25
CA LYS A 3 -5.88 -4.58 -47.51
C LYS A 3 -6.25 -4.59 -46.04
N GLN A 4 -5.31 -4.34 -45.14
CA GLN A 4 -5.59 -4.15 -43.72
C GLN A 4 -5.22 -2.72 -43.32
N GLU A 5 -6.09 -2.09 -42.54
CA GLU A 5 -5.88 -0.77 -41.97
C GLU A 5 -6.06 -0.85 -40.45
N ASN A 6 -5.19 -0.18 -39.70
CA ASN A 6 -5.22 -0.20 -38.23
C ASN A 6 -5.94 1.05 -37.71
N VAL A 7 -7.07 0.85 -37.03
CA VAL A 7 -7.85 1.92 -36.41
C VAL A 7 -7.95 1.63 -34.92
N SER A 8 -7.43 2.53 -34.09
CA SER A 8 -7.46 2.43 -32.62
C SER A 8 -6.92 1.11 -32.04
N GLY A 9 -5.95 0.48 -32.72
CA GLY A 9 -5.36 -0.81 -32.33
C GLY A 9 -6.10 -2.04 -32.87
N VAL A 10 -7.18 -1.86 -33.64
CA VAL A 10 -7.94 -2.92 -34.30
C VAL A 10 -7.54 -2.99 -35.78
N LEU A 11 -7.18 -4.18 -36.25
CA LEU A 11 -6.90 -4.45 -37.66
C LEU A 11 -8.23 -4.70 -38.40
N LEU A 12 -8.59 -3.79 -39.30
CA LEU A 12 -9.83 -3.83 -40.07
C LEU A 12 -9.54 -4.14 -41.56
N PRO A 13 -10.36 -4.96 -42.23
CA PRO A 13 -10.22 -5.23 -43.65
C PRO A 13 -10.76 -4.07 -44.49
N ALA A 14 -9.92 -3.55 -45.38
CA ALA A 14 -10.25 -2.55 -46.39
C ALA A 14 -10.34 -3.21 -47.78
N PHE A 15 -11.43 -3.00 -48.51
CA PHE A 15 -11.62 -3.55 -49.87
C PHE A 15 -11.34 -2.49 -50.95
N GLU A 16 -10.28 -2.70 -51.74
CA GLU A 16 -9.93 -1.83 -52.86
C GLU A 16 -10.39 -2.43 -54.21
N ALA A 17 -11.18 -1.66 -54.96
CA ALA A 17 -11.78 -2.05 -56.24
C ALA A 17 -10.73 -2.04 -57.39
N GLN A 18 -10.14 -3.19 -57.67
CA GLN A 18 -9.16 -3.35 -58.76
C GLN A 18 -9.85 -3.65 -60.11
N THR A 19 -10.01 -2.63 -60.94
CA THR A 19 -10.46 -2.79 -62.33
C THR A 19 -9.30 -3.24 -63.22
N GLN A 20 -9.19 -4.55 -63.50
CA GLN A 20 -8.26 -5.02 -64.55
C GLN A 20 -8.75 -4.56 -65.93
N ALA A 21 -8.10 -3.52 -66.48
CA ALA A 21 -8.44 -2.95 -67.78
C ALA A 21 -8.10 -3.88 -68.99
N SER A 22 -7.45 -5.02 -68.75
CA SER A 22 -6.81 -5.86 -69.77
C SER A 22 -7.75 -6.80 -70.56
N GLY A 23 -9.02 -6.93 -70.18
CA GLY A 23 -9.97 -7.91 -70.76
C GLY A 23 -11.19 -7.26 -71.43
N GLY A 24 -12.33 -7.31 -70.75
CA GLY A 24 -13.66 -7.05 -71.34
C GLY A 24 -13.93 -5.64 -71.89
N ALA A 25 -12.97 -4.70 -71.82
CA ALA A 25 -13.11 -3.38 -72.43
C ALA A 25 -13.07 -3.43 -73.97
N ALA A 26 -12.22 -4.29 -74.55
CA ALA A 26 -12.16 -4.52 -75.99
C ALA A 26 -13.30 -5.43 -76.48
N GLU A 27 -13.64 -6.45 -75.68
CA GLU A 27 -14.70 -7.43 -75.96
C GLU A 27 -16.07 -6.76 -76.18
N PHE A 28 -16.49 -5.87 -75.27
CA PHE A 28 -17.76 -5.14 -75.43
C PHE A 28 -17.75 -4.13 -76.56
N ALA A 29 -16.59 -3.59 -76.95
CA ALA A 29 -16.47 -2.68 -78.08
C ALA A 29 -16.75 -3.36 -79.44
N LEU A 30 -16.57 -4.68 -79.53
CA LEU A 30 -16.78 -5.46 -80.76
C LEU A 30 -18.23 -5.98 -80.92
N THR A 31 -19.16 -5.61 -80.03
CA THR A 31 -20.55 -6.14 -80.02
C THR A 31 -21.40 -5.75 -81.24
N GLY A 32 -20.96 -4.83 -82.10
CA GLY A 32 -21.61 -4.50 -83.37
C GLY A 32 -22.93 -3.70 -83.27
N LEU A 33 -23.35 -3.32 -82.06
CA LEU A 33 -24.70 -2.80 -81.76
C LEU A 33 -24.99 -1.35 -82.24
N SER A 34 -24.24 -0.82 -83.20
CA SER A 34 -24.39 0.51 -83.81
C SER A 34 -24.72 1.63 -82.81
N ARG A 35 -25.90 2.26 -82.89
CA ARG A 35 -26.36 3.31 -81.95
C ARG A 35 -26.69 2.78 -80.55
N GLY A 36 -27.05 1.50 -80.41
CA GLY A 36 -27.35 0.87 -79.12
C GLY A 36 -26.12 0.76 -78.20
N GLY A 37 -24.93 0.58 -78.79
CA GLY A 37 -23.67 0.49 -78.04
C GLY A 37 -23.40 1.69 -77.13
N GLN A 38 -23.81 2.91 -77.54
CA GLN A 38 -23.66 4.12 -76.70
C GLN A 38 -24.49 4.07 -75.41
N GLN A 39 -25.67 3.45 -75.42
CA GLN A 39 -26.51 3.34 -74.23
C GLN A 39 -26.00 2.24 -73.29
N ILE A 40 -25.49 1.14 -73.86
CA ILE A 40 -24.83 0.07 -73.11
C ILE A 40 -23.57 0.59 -72.40
N GLN A 41 -22.78 1.43 -73.07
CA GLN A 41 -21.58 2.01 -72.44
C GLN A 41 -21.93 2.97 -71.28
N LYS A 42 -22.97 3.80 -71.44
CA LYS A 42 -23.49 4.64 -70.34
C LYS A 42 -24.01 3.80 -69.17
N ALA A 43 -24.75 2.72 -69.45
CA ALA A 43 -25.22 1.79 -68.42
C ALA A 43 -24.05 1.13 -67.68
N ARG A 44 -22.99 0.74 -68.41
CA ARG A 44 -21.74 0.20 -67.85
C ARG A 44 -21.01 1.22 -66.96
N GLU A 45 -20.94 2.49 -67.37
CA GLU A 45 -20.34 3.57 -66.56
C GLU A 45 -21.09 3.79 -65.25
N ILE A 46 -22.43 3.83 -65.29
CA ILE A 46 -23.29 3.97 -64.10
C ILE A 46 -23.14 2.75 -63.19
N TYR A 47 -23.17 1.53 -63.76
CA TYR A 47 -23.01 0.29 -63.01
C TYR A 47 -21.62 0.16 -62.36
N THR A 48 -20.55 0.61 -63.05
CA THR A 48 -19.19 0.61 -62.49
C THR A 48 -19.07 1.55 -61.29
N LYS A 49 -19.69 2.73 -61.35
CA LYS A 49 -19.76 3.68 -60.21
C LYS A 49 -20.57 3.10 -59.04
N ALA A 50 -21.71 2.46 -59.33
CA ALA A 50 -22.52 1.80 -58.30
C ALA A 50 -21.73 0.67 -57.61
N LEU A 51 -20.99 -0.15 -58.37
CA LEU A 51 -20.12 -1.19 -57.81
C LEU A 51 -19.00 -0.60 -56.93
N GLN A 52 -18.39 0.53 -57.30
CA GLN A 52 -17.38 1.20 -56.47
C GLN A 52 -17.97 1.58 -55.09
N THR A 53 -19.11 2.28 -55.09
CA THR A 53 -19.80 2.65 -53.82
C THR A 53 -20.27 1.44 -53.01
N LEU A 54 -20.61 0.33 -53.66
CA LEU A 54 -21.03 -0.90 -52.97
C LEU A 54 -19.86 -1.66 -52.35
N ILE A 55 -18.66 -1.61 -52.95
CA ILE A 55 -17.43 -2.16 -52.38
C ILE A 55 -17.00 -1.36 -51.15
N GLU A 56 -17.06 -0.03 -51.22
CA GLU A 56 -16.81 0.87 -50.07
C GLU A 56 -17.79 0.56 -48.91
N LEU A 57 -19.08 0.45 -49.20
CA LEU A 57 -20.12 0.12 -48.21
C LEU A 57 -19.91 -1.27 -47.59
N ALA A 58 -19.57 -2.29 -48.39
CA ALA A 58 -19.26 -3.63 -47.89
C ALA A 58 -18.01 -3.64 -46.99
N SER A 59 -17.03 -2.79 -47.29
CA SER A 59 -15.84 -2.61 -46.45
C SER A 59 -16.21 -2.02 -45.09
N LEU A 60 -17.01 -0.96 -45.07
CA LEU A 60 -17.49 -0.33 -43.83
C LEU A 60 -18.38 -1.26 -43.00
N GLN A 61 -19.26 -2.03 -43.63
CA GLN A 61 -20.08 -3.05 -42.94
C GLN A 61 -19.21 -4.13 -42.29
N THR A 62 -18.22 -4.65 -43.01
CA THR A 62 -17.31 -5.69 -42.48
C THR A 62 -16.48 -5.15 -41.31
N ALA A 63 -15.95 -3.94 -41.44
CA ALA A 63 -15.22 -3.25 -40.37
C ALA A 63 -16.10 -3.00 -39.13
N PHE A 64 -17.36 -2.60 -39.31
CA PHE A 64 -18.30 -2.34 -38.21
C PHE A 64 -18.61 -3.60 -37.39
N VAL A 65 -18.85 -4.75 -38.04
CA VAL A 65 -19.11 -6.03 -37.35
C VAL A 65 -17.92 -6.47 -36.51
N ILE A 66 -16.70 -6.38 -37.06
CA ILE A 66 -15.46 -6.71 -36.34
C ILE A 66 -15.25 -5.76 -35.15
N LEU A 67 -15.52 -4.46 -35.33
CA LEU A 67 -15.37 -3.46 -34.28
C LEU A 67 -16.37 -3.66 -33.14
N ASP A 68 -17.64 -3.99 -33.44
CA ASP A 68 -18.66 -4.35 -32.43
C ASP A 68 -18.26 -5.58 -31.61
N GLU A 69 -17.72 -6.63 -32.24
CA GLU A 69 -17.20 -7.80 -31.52
C GLU A 69 -16.04 -7.43 -30.57
N VAL A 70 -15.08 -6.63 -31.04
CA VAL A 70 -13.94 -6.17 -30.22
C VAL A 70 -14.38 -5.25 -29.07
N ILE A 71 -15.38 -4.38 -29.29
CA ILE A 71 -15.97 -3.55 -28.23
C ILE A 71 -16.67 -4.43 -27.19
N ARG A 72 -17.47 -5.43 -27.61
CA ARG A 72 -18.12 -6.38 -26.68
C ARG A 72 -17.11 -7.21 -25.89
N MET A 73 -16.04 -7.66 -26.52
CA MET A 73 -14.95 -8.35 -25.83
C MET A 73 -14.26 -7.42 -24.81
N THR A 74 -13.98 -6.17 -25.18
CA THR A 74 -13.35 -5.18 -24.30
C THR A 74 -14.24 -4.85 -23.10
N ASN A 75 -15.53 -4.56 -23.30
CA ASN A 75 -16.49 -4.33 -22.23
C ASN A 75 -16.61 -5.54 -21.28
N ARG A 76 -16.59 -6.78 -21.82
CA ARG A 76 -16.57 -8.00 -20.99
C ARG A 76 -15.29 -8.13 -20.16
N ARG A 77 -14.13 -7.72 -20.70
CA ARG A 77 -12.86 -7.70 -19.96
C ARG A 77 -12.87 -6.65 -18.85
N VAL A 78 -13.37 -5.44 -19.12
CA VAL A 78 -13.53 -4.35 -18.13
C VAL A 78 -14.44 -4.81 -16.98
N ASN A 79 -15.65 -5.30 -17.29
CA ASN A 79 -16.59 -5.84 -16.29
C ASN A 79 -15.98 -7.01 -15.47
N ALA A 80 -15.13 -7.85 -16.07
CA ALA A 80 -14.45 -8.94 -15.36
C ALA A 80 -13.33 -8.42 -14.44
N ILE A 81 -12.62 -7.35 -14.85
CA ILE A 81 -11.63 -6.67 -14.00
C ILE A 81 -12.35 -6.03 -12.80
N GLU A 82 -13.37 -5.22 -13.05
CA GLU A 82 -14.08 -4.42 -12.04
C GLU A 82 -14.85 -5.28 -11.02
N HIS A 83 -15.54 -6.34 -11.45
CA HIS A 83 -16.42 -7.11 -10.58
C HIS A 83 -15.88 -8.48 -10.16
N VAL A 84 -14.73 -8.92 -10.66
CA VAL A 84 -14.13 -10.22 -10.29
C VAL A 84 -12.66 -10.12 -9.92
N ILE A 85 -11.83 -9.39 -10.65
CA ILE A 85 -10.39 -9.35 -10.37
C ILE A 85 -10.07 -8.36 -9.24
N ILE A 86 -10.54 -7.12 -9.33
CA ILE A 86 -10.28 -6.08 -8.32
C ILE A 86 -10.76 -6.53 -6.92
N PRO A 87 -12.02 -6.97 -6.70
CA PRO A 87 -12.47 -7.41 -5.38
C PRO A 87 -11.72 -8.63 -4.85
N ARG A 88 -11.21 -9.51 -5.72
CA ARG A 88 -10.38 -10.65 -5.28
C ARG A 88 -8.99 -10.20 -4.86
N LEU A 89 -8.40 -9.20 -5.53
CA LEU A 89 -7.12 -8.64 -5.14
C LEU A 89 -7.24 -7.81 -3.85
N GLU A 90 -8.29 -7.01 -3.70
CA GLU A 90 -8.58 -6.24 -2.48
C GLU A 90 -8.74 -7.16 -1.25
N ASN A 91 -9.52 -8.24 -1.37
CA ASN A 91 -9.62 -9.25 -0.32
C ASN A 91 -8.27 -9.94 -0.02
N THR A 92 -7.43 -10.16 -1.05
CA THR A 92 -6.09 -10.75 -0.86
C THR A 92 -5.14 -9.79 -0.14
N ILE A 93 -5.21 -8.49 -0.46
CA ILE A 93 -4.43 -7.44 0.20
C ILE A 93 -4.87 -7.30 1.67
N SER A 94 -6.18 -7.25 1.92
CA SER A 94 -6.75 -7.19 3.28
C SER A 94 -6.31 -8.38 4.13
N TYR A 95 -6.31 -9.58 3.57
CA TYR A 95 -5.80 -10.78 4.24
C TYR A 95 -4.31 -10.66 4.59
N ILE A 96 -3.45 -10.28 3.63
CA ILE A 96 -2.01 -10.09 3.85
C ILE A 96 -1.74 -9.03 4.94
N VAL A 97 -2.47 -7.92 4.93
CA VAL A 97 -2.35 -6.89 5.98
C VAL A 97 -2.73 -7.45 7.35
N SER A 98 -3.85 -8.17 7.46
CA SER A 98 -4.28 -8.74 8.75
C SER A 98 -3.34 -9.81 9.32
N GLU A 99 -2.68 -10.60 8.47
CA GLU A 99 -1.66 -11.59 8.89
C GLU A 99 -0.36 -10.91 9.34
N LEU A 100 0.04 -9.80 8.68
CA LEU A 100 1.20 -8.99 9.09
C LEU A 100 0.93 -8.26 10.41
N ASP A 101 -0.23 -7.62 10.57
CA ASP A 101 -0.62 -6.90 11.79
C ASP A 101 -0.67 -7.84 13.01
N GLU A 102 -1.15 -9.08 12.85
CA GLU A 102 -1.19 -10.05 13.95
C GLU A 102 0.22 -10.66 14.23
N ALA A 103 1.07 -10.85 13.22
CA ALA A 103 2.46 -11.26 13.41
C ALA A 103 3.30 -10.20 14.16
N ASP A 104 3.18 -8.92 13.79
CA ASP A 104 3.82 -7.80 14.48
C ASP A 104 3.26 -7.63 15.90
N ARG A 105 1.98 -7.93 16.12
CA ARG A 105 1.35 -7.98 17.44
C ARG A 105 1.91 -9.12 18.31
N GLU A 106 2.08 -10.33 17.78
CA GLU A 106 2.72 -11.44 18.50
C GLU A 106 4.16 -11.09 18.89
N GLU A 107 4.95 -10.53 17.97
CA GLU A 107 6.30 -9.99 18.20
C GLU A 107 6.28 -8.94 19.34
N PHE A 108 5.38 -7.97 19.28
CA PHE A 108 5.25 -6.93 20.30
C PHE A 108 4.91 -7.50 21.68
N PHE A 109 3.95 -8.43 21.78
CA PHE A 109 3.63 -9.10 23.05
C PHE A 109 4.80 -9.94 23.58
N ARG A 110 5.54 -10.63 22.69
CA ARG A 110 6.75 -11.38 23.03
C ARG A 110 7.82 -10.47 23.63
N LEU A 111 8.13 -9.34 22.96
CA LEU A 111 9.10 -8.35 23.42
C LEU A 111 8.68 -7.71 24.74
N LYS A 112 7.41 -7.26 24.86
CA LYS A 112 6.85 -6.66 26.08
C LYS A 112 6.93 -7.62 27.29
N LYS A 113 6.70 -8.93 27.07
CA LYS A 113 6.82 -9.97 28.11
C LYS A 113 8.27 -10.22 28.53
N VAL A 114 9.23 -10.13 27.62
CA VAL A 114 10.67 -10.23 27.94
C VAL A 114 11.16 -8.99 28.69
N GLN A 115 10.78 -7.79 28.25
CA GLN A 115 11.09 -6.53 28.93
C GLN A 115 10.49 -6.48 30.35
N GLY A 116 9.21 -6.83 30.50
CA GLY A 116 8.53 -6.88 31.79
C GLY A 116 9.16 -7.87 32.78
N LYS A 117 9.64 -9.04 32.29
CA LYS A 117 10.45 -9.96 33.10
C LYS A 117 11.76 -9.31 33.54
N LYS A 118 12.54 -8.74 32.60
CA LYS A 118 13.82 -8.08 32.91
C LYS A 118 13.66 -6.95 33.93
N LYS A 119 12.60 -6.13 33.82
CA LYS A 119 12.32 -5.04 34.77
C LYS A 119 12.01 -5.58 36.17
N ARG A 120 11.16 -6.60 36.30
CA ARG A 120 10.90 -7.26 37.59
C ARG A 120 12.15 -7.82 38.24
N THR A 121 12.96 -8.58 37.49
CA THR A 121 14.22 -9.14 38.03
C THR A 121 15.24 -8.05 38.40
N ALA A 122 15.17 -6.87 37.79
CA ALA A 122 15.99 -5.73 38.17
C ALA A 122 15.46 -5.06 39.45
N GLU A 123 14.15 -4.82 39.56
CA GLU A 123 13.49 -4.30 40.78
C GLU A 123 13.66 -5.24 41.98
N GLU A 124 13.63 -6.56 41.76
CA GLU A 124 13.87 -7.60 42.77
C GLU A 124 15.34 -7.56 43.23
N ALA A 125 16.31 -7.59 42.29
CA ALA A 125 17.73 -7.52 42.61
C ALA A 125 18.18 -6.15 43.18
N GLU A 126 17.44 -5.07 42.90
CA GLU A 126 17.66 -3.76 43.50
C GLU A 126 17.19 -3.74 44.96
N ARG A 127 16.02 -4.31 45.26
CA ARG A 127 15.53 -4.47 46.65
C ARG A 127 16.42 -5.41 47.47
N GLU A 128 16.93 -6.49 46.87
CA GLU A 128 17.90 -7.36 47.54
C GLU A 128 19.20 -6.59 47.85
N ARG A 129 19.61 -5.65 47.00
CA ARG A 129 20.78 -4.79 47.24
C ARG A 129 20.53 -3.68 48.26
N THR A 130 19.35 -3.06 48.30
CA THR A 130 19.03 -2.09 49.36
C THR A 130 18.91 -2.79 50.70
N ALA A 131 18.16 -3.90 50.79
CA ALA A 131 18.03 -4.67 52.02
C ALA A 131 19.38 -5.25 52.51
N ALA A 132 20.26 -5.70 51.61
CA ALA A 132 21.60 -6.16 51.99
C ALA A 132 22.54 -5.02 52.40
N ARG A 133 22.28 -3.78 51.93
CA ARG A 133 23.00 -2.57 52.35
C ARG A 133 22.49 -2.05 53.69
N GLU A 134 21.17 -1.93 53.86
CA GLU A 134 20.50 -1.59 55.10
C GLU A 134 20.93 -2.56 56.21
N ALA A 135 20.90 -3.87 55.97
CA ALA A 135 21.37 -4.86 56.93
C ALA A 135 22.88 -4.82 57.22
N ALA A 136 23.70 -4.19 56.35
CA ALA A 136 25.12 -3.97 56.59
C ALA A 136 25.39 -2.66 57.34
N GLU A 137 24.58 -1.62 57.10
CA GLU A 137 24.59 -0.37 57.85
C GLU A 137 24.05 -0.59 59.29
N ASP A 138 23.01 -1.43 59.47
CA ASP A 138 22.54 -1.93 60.77
C ASP A 138 23.61 -2.76 61.50
N GLN A 139 24.38 -3.57 60.78
CA GLN A 139 25.48 -4.37 61.37
C GLN A 139 26.64 -3.48 61.81
N ALA A 140 27.02 -2.48 61.01
CA ALA A 140 28.04 -1.52 61.39
C ALA A 140 27.63 -0.70 62.62
N ALA A 141 26.39 -0.18 62.66
CA ALA A 141 25.88 0.54 63.83
C ALA A 141 25.87 -0.31 65.11
N ASN A 142 25.54 -1.61 64.99
CA ASN A 142 25.52 -2.56 66.10
C ASN A 142 26.93 -3.09 66.47
N GLU A 143 27.96 -2.85 65.66
CA GLU A 143 29.37 -3.01 66.03
C GLU A 143 29.91 -1.74 66.71
N GLU A 144 29.53 -0.54 66.24
CA GLU A 144 29.85 0.74 66.90
C GLU A 144 29.22 0.85 68.32
N ASP A 145 27.95 0.47 68.50
CA ASP A 145 27.28 0.34 69.82
C ASP A 145 27.99 -0.66 70.76
N GLN A 146 28.78 -1.61 70.24
CA GLN A 146 29.56 -2.56 71.04
C GLN A 146 30.95 -2.04 71.41
N GLU A 147 31.53 -1.08 70.67
CA GLU A 147 32.78 -0.41 71.06
C GLU A 147 32.53 0.72 72.08
N GLU A 148 31.43 1.48 71.98
CA GLU A 148 31.05 2.46 73.03
C GLU A 148 30.68 1.79 74.38
N GLY A 149 30.38 0.49 74.36
CA GLY A 149 30.02 -0.29 75.55
C GLY A 149 31.13 -0.56 76.58
N GLN A 150 32.37 -0.08 76.39
CA GLN A 150 33.51 -0.40 77.26
C GLN A 150 34.43 0.77 77.69
N GLU A 151 33.93 1.99 77.97
CA GLU A 151 34.75 2.98 78.72
C GLU A 151 34.00 3.91 79.70
N GLU A 152 33.34 3.37 80.72
CA GLU A 152 32.89 4.17 81.89
C GLU A 152 34.06 4.57 82.83
N GLY A 153 34.74 5.66 82.44
CA GLY A 153 35.01 6.79 83.35
C GLY A 153 36.44 7.03 83.85
N ARG A 154 36.87 8.30 83.81
CA ARG A 154 37.16 9.11 85.03
C ARG A 154 37.34 10.64 84.80
N THR A 155 36.60 11.44 85.59
CA THR A 155 36.85 12.85 86.04
C THR A 155 36.96 14.04 85.06
N GLU A 156 35.95 14.92 85.12
CA GLU A 156 35.99 16.35 85.51
C GLU A 156 36.84 17.40 84.73
N ALA A 157 36.16 18.41 84.16
CA ALA A 157 36.56 19.83 84.20
C ALA A 157 35.38 20.81 83.91
N GLU A 158 35.52 22.07 84.36
CA GLU A 158 34.57 23.21 84.30
C GLU A 158 35.07 24.28 83.27
N ILE A 159 34.34 25.23 82.66
CA ILE A 159 32.96 25.82 82.67
C ILE A 159 32.71 26.36 81.21
N ASP A 160 31.67 27.08 80.71
CA ASP A 160 30.36 27.67 81.13
C ASP A 160 29.48 28.00 79.88
N THR A 161 28.25 28.49 80.10
CA THR A 161 27.40 29.34 79.23
C THR A 161 26.84 28.83 77.88
N THR A 162 25.55 28.51 77.91
CA THR A 162 24.55 28.73 76.83
C THR A 162 24.06 30.22 76.84
N PRO A 163 23.16 30.75 75.95
CA PRO A 163 22.17 30.05 75.10
C PRO A 163 21.80 30.58 73.69
N ALA A 164 21.29 29.65 72.87
CA ALA A 164 20.12 29.77 71.96
C ALA A 164 20.13 30.64 70.68
N ILE A 165 19.07 30.42 69.88
CA ILE A 165 18.68 31.02 68.58
C ILE A 165 19.51 30.48 67.38
N GLY A 166 18.90 29.94 66.30
CA GLY A 166 17.49 29.58 66.10
C GLY A 166 17.10 29.46 64.61
N GLY A 167 16.47 28.34 64.23
CA GLY A 167 15.99 28.05 62.87
C GLY A 167 17.07 27.55 61.89
N GLY A 168 16.74 26.83 60.82
CA GLY A 168 15.46 26.18 60.51
C GLY A 168 15.23 25.83 59.03
N ALA A 169 14.63 24.65 58.79
CA ALA A 169 13.83 24.24 57.61
C ALA A 169 14.50 24.15 56.22
N GLY A 170 13.82 23.44 55.31
CA GLY A 170 14.25 23.11 53.93
C GLY A 170 14.96 21.75 53.88
N GLU A 171 14.36 20.65 53.41
CA GLU A 171 13.89 20.34 52.03
C GLU A 171 15.04 20.21 51.01
N GLY A 172 15.11 19.15 50.21
CA GLY A 172 14.21 17.98 50.18
C GLY A 172 14.64 16.95 49.12
N SER A 173 14.13 15.73 49.26
CA SER A 173 14.23 14.68 48.25
C SER A 173 13.09 14.76 47.23
N ASP A 174 13.36 14.20 46.05
CA ASP A 174 12.40 13.85 44.99
C ASP A 174 11.88 15.00 44.09
N LEU A 175 11.85 14.70 42.78
CA LEU A 175 11.22 15.50 41.74
C LEU A 175 10.80 14.63 40.53
N LEU A 176 10.33 13.40 40.77
CA LEU A 176 9.54 12.64 39.79
C LEU A 176 8.08 13.11 39.77
N SER A 177 7.85 14.34 39.30
CA SER A 177 6.50 14.81 38.99
C SER A 177 5.99 14.14 37.70
N GLY A 178 5.24 13.05 37.85
CA GLY A 178 4.46 12.48 36.73
C GLY A 178 3.30 13.40 36.34
N GLY A 179 2.93 13.42 35.06
CA GLY A 179 1.72 14.13 34.61
C GLY A 179 1.75 14.65 33.18
N LYS A 180 1.60 13.74 32.21
CA LYS A 180 0.69 13.88 31.05
C LYS A 180 0.79 12.66 30.12
N ASP A 181 -0.10 11.70 30.35
CA ASP A 181 -0.76 11.07 29.21
C ASP A 181 -1.70 12.12 28.61
N GLU A 182 -1.58 12.40 27.31
CA GLU A 182 -2.61 13.10 26.53
C GLU A 182 -2.95 12.22 25.31
N ASP A 183 -4.24 12.04 25.04
CA ASP A 183 -4.72 11.06 24.06
C ASP A 183 -4.27 11.40 22.63
N VAL A 184 -3.65 10.42 21.96
CA VAL A 184 -3.64 10.34 20.49
C VAL A 184 -4.13 8.95 20.09
N ILE A 185 -5.44 8.85 19.90
CA ILE A 185 -6.08 7.73 19.21
C ILE A 185 -6.01 8.02 17.70
N PHE A 186 -5.22 7.25 16.97
CA PHE A 186 -5.40 6.93 15.55
C PHE A 186 -4.76 5.57 15.24
#